data_AF-A0A5J9SFD2-F1
#
_entry.id   AF-A0A5J9SFD2-F1
#
_cell.length_a   1.000
_cell.length_b   1.000
_cell.length_c   1.000
_cell.angle_alpha   90.00
_cell.angle_beta   90.00
_cell.angle_gamma   90.00
#
_symmetry.space_group_name_H-M   'P 1'
#
loop_
_entity.id
_entity.type
_entity.pdbx_description
1 polymer ?
#
loop_
_entity_poly.entity_id
_entity_poly.type
_entity_poly.pdbx_seq_one_letter_code
_entity_poly.pdbx_strand_id
1 'polypeptide(L)'
;MDAAGIGFPSSRPLRIVIFPWLAFGHMHPYLELAERLASRGLRSTPHNIARLPAALRVDMVALPLPCVDGLPDSAESNSVPSEKMHLLFKASTSY
;
A
#
# COMPACT_ATOMS: atom_id res chain seq x y z
N MET A 1 21.03 1.52 49.43
CA MET A 1 20.85 2.13 48.10
C MET A 1 21.14 1.02 47.10
N ASP A 2 20.15 0.66 46.27
CA ASP A 2 20.26 -0.03 44.98
C ASP A 2 18.84 -0.46 44.57
N ALA A 3 18.13 0.45 43.90
CA ALA A 3 16.83 0.15 43.32
C ALA A 3 17.07 -0.47 41.93
N ALA A 4 16.92 -1.78 41.83
CA ALA A 4 16.96 -2.51 40.57
C ALA A 4 15.83 -2.01 39.65
N GLY A 5 16.19 -1.24 38.63
CA GLY A 5 15.29 -0.79 37.58
C GLY A 5 14.79 -1.98 36.77
N ILE A 6 13.52 -2.32 36.95
CA ILE A 6 12.82 -3.28 36.09
C ILE A 6 12.61 -2.57 34.74
N GLY A 7 13.57 -2.75 33.82
CA GLY A 7 13.41 -2.30 32.45
C GLY A 7 12.32 -3.12 31.77
N PHE A 8 11.15 -2.53 31.56
CA PHE A 8 10.14 -3.14 30.69
C PHE A 8 10.75 -3.34 29.31
N PRO A 9 10.55 -4.49 28.65
CA PRO A 9 11.01 -4.68 27.29
C PRO A 9 10.40 -3.56 26.44
N SER A 10 11.26 -2.83 25.74
CA SER A 10 10.85 -1.87 24.71
C SER A 10 9.83 -2.56 23.81
N SER A 11 8.59 -2.06 23.83
CA SER A 11 7.53 -2.53 22.96
C SER A 11 8.03 -2.43 21.51
N ARG A 12 8.12 -3.55 20.80
CA ARG A 12 8.53 -3.54 19.39
C ARG A 12 7.53 -2.67 18.62
N PRO A 13 7.99 -1.72 17.79
CA PRO A 13 7.09 -0.89 17.01
C PRO A 13 6.24 -1.78 16.10
N LEU A 14 4.92 -1.69 16.25
CA LEU A 14 3.96 -2.44 15.47
C LEU A 14 3.94 -1.86 14.05
N ARG A 15 4.55 -2.55 13.08
CA ARG A 15 4.53 -2.14 11.67
C ARG A 15 3.37 -2.83 10.96
N ILE A 16 2.53 -2.07 10.27
CA ILE A 16 1.48 -2.64 9.45
C ILE A 16 1.49 -1.97 8.09
N VAL A 17 1.10 -2.75 7.10
CA VAL A 17 1.11 -2.38 5.70
C VAL A 17 -0.30 -2.48 5.19
N ILE A 18 -0.72 -1.48 4.43
CA ILE A 18 -2.04 -1.42 3.81
C ILE A 18 -1.86 -1.57 2.30
N PHE A 19 -2.65 -2.46 1.69
CA PHE A 19 -2.67 -2.71 0.25
C PHE A 19 -4.09 -2.47 -0.28
N PRO A 20 -4.41 -1.27 -0.75
CA PRO A 20 -5.72 -0.96 -1.32
C PRO A 20 -5.86 -1.54 -2.72
N TRP A 21 -7.11 -1.68 -3.16
CA TRP A 21 -7.41 -1.97 -4.56
C TRP A 21 -6.83 -0.88 -5.49
N LEU A 22 -6.39 -1.26 -6.69
CA LEU A 22 -5.62 -0.44 -7.64
C LEU A 22 -6.45 0.64 -8.37
N ALA A 23 -7.43 1.21 -7.68
CA ALA A 23 -8.30 2.26 -8.18
C ALA A 23 -8.12 3.52 -7.33
N PHE A 24 -7.90 4.65 -8.00
CA PHE A 24 -7.61 5.93 -7.34
C PHE A 24 -8.68 6.36 -6.33
N GLY A 25 -9.96 6.10 -6.64
CA GLY A 25 -11.08 6.39 -5.73
C GLY A 25 -11.01 5.66 -4.39
N HIS A 26 -10.32 4.51 -4.33
CA HIS A 26 -10.08 3.78 -3.10
C HIS A 26 -8.77 4.17 -2.41
N MET A 27 -7.91 5.03 -2.95
CA MET A 27 -6.64 5.33 -2.27
C MET A 27 -6.77 6.37 -1.15
N HIS A 28 -7.64 7.37 -1.32
CA HIS A 28 -7.81 8.45 -0.35
C HIS A 28 -8.25 7.96 1.05
N PRO A 29 -9.25 7.07 1.18
CA PRO A 29 -9.66 6.55 2.48
C PRO A 29 -8.57 5.72 3.18
N TYR A 30 -7.75 5.01 2.40
CA TYR A 30 -6.68 4.17 2.95
C TYR A 30 -5.45 4.99 3.34
N LEU A 31 -5.23 6.14 2.70
CA LEU A 31 -4.26 7.14 3.15
C LEU A 31 -4.65 7.72 4.51
N GLU A 32 -5.90 8.17 4.65
CA GLU A 32 -6.41 8.67 5.94
C GLU A 32 -6.32 7.60 7.03
N LEU A 33 -6.64 6.35 6.70
CA LEU A 33 -6.47 5.21 7.60
C LEU A 33 -4.99 4.97 7.97
N ALA A 34 -4.08 5.02 6.99
CA ALA A 34 -2.65 4.81 7.20
C ALA A 34 -2.05 5.90 8.12
N GLU A 35 -2.42 7.16 7.90
CA GLU A 35 -1.98 8.30 8.72
C GLU A 35 -2.42 8.18 10.18
N ARG A 36 -3.67 7.74 10.41
CA ARG A 36 -4.22 7.57 11.77
C ARG A 36 -3.55 6.46 12.56
N LEU A 37 -2.91 5.51 11.89
CA LEU A 37 -2.41 4.29 12.52
C LEU A 37 -0.96 4.36 13.03
N ALA A 38 -0.41 5.57 13.21
CA ALA A 38 0.80 5.90 13.98
C ALA A 38 2.14 5.24 13.55
N SER A 39 2.17 4.25 12.66
CA SER A 39 3.42 3.56 12.23
C SER A 39 3.20 2.59 11.05
N ARG A 40 2.68 3.08 9.91
CA ARG A 40 2.29 2.20 8.79
C ARG A 40 2.66 2.77 7.42
N GLY A 41 2.94 1.87 6.50
CA GLY A 41 3.21 2.17 5.11
C GLY A 41 2.06 1.74 4.19
N LEU A 42 1.94 2.40 3.03
CA LEU A 42 1.03 2.06 1.95
C LEU A 42 1.80 1.39 0.82
N ARG A 43 1.27 0.28 0.31
CA ARG A 43 1.79 -0.40 -0.88
C ARG A 43 0.82 -0.24 -2.03
N SER A 44 1.30 0.21 -3.19
CA SER A 44 0.50 0.33 -4.42
C SER A 44 1.42 0.31 -5.64
N THR A 45 0.86 0.32 -6.84
CA THR A 45 1.62 0.39 -8.09
C THR A 45 2.36 1.73 -8.22
N PRO A 46 3.52 1.77 -8.90
CA PRO A 46 4.25 3.02 -9.18
C PRO A 46 3.36 4.14 -9.72
N HIS A 47 2.50 3.83 -10.70
CA HIS A 47 1.57 4.78 -11.30
C HIS A 47 0.58 5.37 -10.29
N ASN A 48 0.07 4.55 -9.38
CA ASN A 48 -0.86 5.00 -8.35
C ASN A 48 -0.17 5.89 -7.31
N ILE A 49 1.04 5.52 -6.88
CA ILE A 49 1.86 6.31 -5.95
C ILE A 49 2.18 7.70 -6.52
N ALA A 50 2.55 7.77 -7.80
CA ALA A 50 2.90 9.02 -8.47
C ALA A 50 1.74 10.04 -8.53
N ARG A 51 0.49 9.59 -8.36
CA ARG A 51 -0.71 10.44 -8.37
C ARG A 51 -1.14 10.92 -6.98
N LEU A 52 -0.45 10.50 -5.92
CA LEU A 52 -0.77 10.89 -4.55
C LEU A 52 -0.09 12.22 -4.16
N PRO A 53 -0.61 12.95 -3.17
CA PRO A 53 0.02 14.17 -2.68
C PRO A 53 1.45 13.89 -2.17
N ALA A 54 2.38 14.83 -2.38
CA ALA A 54 3.78 14.64 -1.96
C ALA A 54 4.00 14.71 -0.43
N ALA A 55 3.06 15.32 0.32
CA ALA A 55 3.22 15.60 1.75
C ALA A 55 2.51 14.57 2.65
N LEU A 56 2.74 13.28 2.42
CA LEU A 56 2.12 12.20 3.20
C LEU A 56 3.05 11.76 4.35
N ARG A 57 2.47 11.53 5.52
CA ARG A 57 3.21 11.06 6.72
C ARG A 57 3.26 9.53 6.79
N VAL A 58 3.25 8.88 5.62
CA VAL A 58 3.09 7.44 5.44
C VAL A 58 4.20 6.92 4.54
N ASP A 59 4.84 5.82 4.92
CA ASP A 59 5.86 5.19 4.10
C ASP A 59 5.24 4.59 2.84
N MET A 60 5.67 5.02 1.65
CA MET A 60 5.20 4.45 0.40
C MET A 60 6.16 3.43 -0.16
N VAL A 61 5.62 2.27 -0.55
CA VAL A 61 6.40 1.21 -1.18
C VAL A 61 5.73 0.85 -2.51
N ALA A 62 6.48 1.06 -3.59
CA ALA A 62 6.06 0.68 -4.93
C ALA A 62 6.03 -0.84 -5.09
N LEU A 63 4.92 -1.36 -5.62
CA LEU A 63 4.71 -2.75 -5.99
C LEU A 63 4.35 -2.83 -7.48
N PRO A 64 5.33 -3.09 -8.37
CA PRO A 64 5.09 -3.21 -9.81
C PRO A 64 4.17 -4.40 -10.12
N LEU A 65 3.04 -4.13 -10.79
CA LEU A 65 2.04 -5.16 -11.07
C LEU A 65 2.67 -6.35 -11.84
N PRO A 66 2.42 -7.60 -11.42
CA PRO A 66 2.91 -8.76 -12.16
C PRO A 66 2.32 -8.81 -13.57
N CYS A 67 3.14 -9.21 -14.54
CA CYS A 67 2.69 -9.39 -15.93
C CYS A 67 1.68 -10.55 -15.99
N VAL A 68 0.57 -10.34 -16.68
CA VAL A 68 -0.49 -11.34 -16.91
C VAL A 68 -0.91 -11.29 -18.37
N ASP A 69 -0.96 -12.44 -19.02
CA ASP A 69 -1.39 -12.55 -20.43
C ASP A 69 -2.73 -11.84 -20.68
N GLY A 70 -2.75 -11.01 -21.73
CA GLY A 70 -3.93 -10.22 -22.12
C GLY A 70 -4.06 -8.86 -21.43
N LEU A 71 -3.24 -8.58 -20.41
CA LEU A 71 -3.13 -7.29 -19.75
C LEU A 71 -1.94 -6.49 -20.35
N PRO A 72 -2.11 -5.20 -20.72
CA PRO A 72 -0.98 -4.37 -21.14
C PRO A 72 0.07 -4.21 -20.04
N ASP A 73 1.35 -4.12 -20.39
CA ASP A 73 2.43 -3.93 -19.40
C ASP A 73 2.30 -2.61 -18.62
N SER A 74 1.65 -1.60 -19.20
CA SER A 74 1.38 -0.31 -18.56
C SER A 74 0.14 -0.31 -17.65
N ALA A 75 -0.54 -1.45 -17.50
CA ALA A 75 -1.74 -1.56 -16.70
C ALA A 75 -1.39 -1.53 -15.22
N GLU A 76 -1.36 -0.35 -14.63
CA GLU A 76 -1.04 -0.16 -13.21
C GLU A 76 -2.22 0.40 -12.41
N SER A 77 -3.37 0.62 -13.05
CA SER A 77 -4.60 1.11 -12.41
C SER A 77 -5.85 0.55 -13.07
N ASN A 78 -7.02 0.83 -12.49
CA ASN A 78 -8.33 0.49 -13.06
C ASN A 78 -8.71 1.27 -14.35
N SER A 79 -7.74 1.91 -15.00
CA SER A 79 -7.88 2.55 -16.32
C SER A 79 -7.90 1.56 -17.50
N VAL A 80 -7.97 0.26 -17.22
CA VAL A 80 -8.12 -0.79 -18.24
C VAL A 80 -9.59 -0.93 -18.66
N PRO A 81 -9.87 -1.42 -19.88
CA PRO A 81 -11.23 -1.77 -20.28
C PRO A 81 -11.92 -2.74 -19.30
N SER A 82 -13.24 -2.61 -19.13
CA SER A 82 -14.03 -3.37 -18.16
C SER A 82 -13.87 -4.88 -18.31
N GLU A 83 -13.75 -5.39 -19.52
CA GLU A 83 -13.53 -6.80 -19.84
C GLU A 83 -12.17 -7.32 -19.33
N LYS A 84 -11.20 -6.43 -19.10
CA LYS A 84 -9.86 -6.76 -18.57
C LYS A 84 -9.76 -6.58 -17.06
N MET A 85 -10.81 -6.10 -16.38
CA MET A 85 -10.79 -5.91 -14.93
C MET A 85 -10.53 -7.20 -14.15
N HIS A 86 -11.00 -8.35 -14.66
CA HIS A 86 -10.68 -9.65 -14.07
C HIS A 86 -9.18 -9.97 -14.14
N LEU A 87 -8.51 -9.64 -15.25
CA LEU A 87 -7.07 -9.83 -15.41
C LEU A 87 -6.27 -8.90 -14.49
N LEU A 88 -6.71 -7.64 -14.35
CA LEU A 88 -6.14 -6.69 -13.40
C LEU A 88 -6.28 -7.21 -11.95
N PHE A 89 -7.45 -7.77 -11.60
CA PHE A 89 -7.67 -8.37 -10.29
C PHE A 89 -6.74 -9.56 -10.05
N LYS A 90 -6.66 -10.48 -11.02
CA LYS A 90 -5.74 -11.62 -10.98
C LYS A 90 -4.29 -11.18 -10.76
N ALA A 91 -3.84 -10.16 -11.49
CA ALA A 91 -2.49 -9.62 -11.33
C ALA A 91 -2.26 -9.05 -9.92
N SER A 92 -3.24 -8.31 -9.37
CA SER A 92 -3.13 -7.70 -8.04
C SER A 92 -3.03 -8.69 -6.88
N THR A 93 -3.56 -9.91 -7.05
CA THR A 93 -3.56 -10.97 -6.03
C THR A 93 -2.42 -11.97 -6.20
N SER A 94 -1.51 -11.75 -7.15
CA SER A 94 -0.42 -12.69 -7.49
C SER A 94 0.88 -12.44 -6.68
N TYR A 95 0.80 -11.70 -5.57
CA TYR A 95 1.92 -11.41 -4.66
C TYR A 95 1.94 -12.33 -3.42
#